data_AF-A0A1G7M0M7-F1
#
_entry.id   AF-A0A1G7M0M7-F1
#
_cell.length_a   1.000
_cell.length_b   1.000
_cell.length_c   1.000
_cell.angle_alpha   90.00
_cell.angle_beta   90.00
_cell.angle_gamma   90.00
#
_symmetry.space_group_name_H-M   'P 1'
#
loop_
_entity.id
_entity.type
_entity.pdbx_description
1 polymer ?
#
loop_
_entity_poly.entity_id
_entity_poly.type
_entity_poly.pdbx_seq_one_letter_code
_entity_poly.pdbx_strand_id
1 'polypeptide(L)'
;MSTQIGHLTPEQAREACTPWTQLAPRIGRDEYLARLERAQCLLDAAGAGALLVTAGTSLRYFTGIPWGATERLVAMLLPRRGEPVLICPAFEEGSLRAELAHPMTMAFWEEHEDPCALVAACMASRGASTLALDPAAPFNVFTGLARTLGNRDIVDATPVIDGCRARKSATELALMKQACAMTLKVQALAAGMLHEGIAAGDVKRFIDGAHRALGADNGSTFCIVQFGVATSYPHGVPGEQYLEKDQVVLIDTGCSVAGYQSDITRTYVFGTPDAEQSRIWNLERAAQQAAFDAVRPGVPCADIDAAARRVIEAGGLGPDYRLPGLPHRTGHGCGMAIHEAPYLVRGNTAPLAPGNCCSDEPMIVVPGRFGIRLEDHFCVTDDGGAWFTAPSPSIEQPFA
;
A
#
# COMPACT_ATOMS: atom_id res chain seq x y z
N MET A 1 -29.64 -3.67 18.37
CA MET A 1 -29.03 -4.59 17.38
C MET A 1 -28.52 -3.74 16.25
N SER A 2 -27.24 -3.86 15.90
CA SER A 2 -26.63 -3.14 14.77
C SER A 2 -27.39 -3.45 13.48
N THR A 3 -27.65 -2.43 12.66
CA THR A 3 -28.25 -2.60 11.33
C THR A 3 -27.22 -2.95 10.24
N GLN A 4 -25.93 -3.03 10.59
CA GLN A 4 -24.82 -3.23 9.65
C GLN A 4 -24.14 -4.60 9.79
N ILE A 5 -24.28 -5.29 10.93
CA ILE A 5 -23.56 -6.53 11.24
C ILE A 5 -24.56 -7.70 11.30
N GLY A 6 -24.33 -8.75 10.50
CA GLY A 6 -25.15 -9.97 10.49
C GLY A 6 -26.60 -9.78 10.04
N HIS A 7 -26.87 -8.79 9.19
CA HIS A 7 -28.19 -8.44 8.68
C HIS A 7 -28.50 -9.02 7.29
N LEU A 8 -27.52 -9.64 6.64
CA LEU A 8 -27.64 -10.26 5.31
C LEU A 8 -27.41 -11.76 5.40
N THR A 9 -28.03 -12.52 4.51
CA THR A 9 -27.56 -13.87 4.20
C THR A 9 -26.32 -13.81 3.29
N PRO A 10 -25.49 -14.86 3.25
CA PRO A 10 -24.37 -14.94 2.30
C PRO A 10 -24.81 -14.78 0.83
N GLU A 11 -26.00 -15.25 0.47
CA GLU A 11 -26.57 -15.11 -0.88
C GLU A 11 -26.90 -13.66 -1.19
N GLN A 12 -27.57 -12.96 -0.27
CA GLN A 12 -27.89 -11.52 -0.42
C GLN A 12 -26.61 -10.68 -0.58
N ALA A 13 -25.58 -10.99 0.20
CA ALA A 13 -24.30 -10.31 0.10
C ALA A 13 -23.61 -10.56 -1.26
N ARG A 14 -23.71 -11.78 -1.81
CA ARG A 14 -23.19 -12.10 -3.15
C ARG A 14 -23.98 -11.41 -4.25
N GLU A 15 -25.30 -11.36 -4.16
CA GLU A 15 -26.16 -10.68 -5.15
C GLU A 15 -25.90 -9.16 -5.20
N ALA A 16 -25.47 -8.57 -4.09
CA ALA A 16 -25.09 -7.16 -4.03
C ALA A 16 -23.71 -6.84 -4.66
N CYS A 17 -22.92 -7.87 -5.00
CA CYS A 17 -21.62 -7.73 -5.66
C CYS A 17 -21.79 -7.54 -7.17
N THR A 18 -22.04 -6.29 -7.59
CA THR A 18 -22.12 -5.89 -9.00
C THR A 18 -20.85 -5.18 -9.48
N PRO A 19 -20.49 -5.27 -10.78
CA PRO A 19 -19.35 -4.58 -11.35
C PRO A 19 -19.36 -3.08 -11.06
N TRP A 20 -18.21 -2.52 -10.72
CA TRP A 20 -18.06 -1.10 -10.46
C TRP A 20 -18.26 -0.29 -11.73
N THR A 21 -19.11 0.74 -11.68
CA THR A 21 -19.49 1.53 -12.87
C THR A 21 -18.79 2.89 -12.97
N GLN A 22 -18.34 3.45 -11.83
CA GLN A 22 -17.64 4.73 -11.78
C GLN A 22 -16.13 4.49 -11.91
N LEU A 23 -15.68 4.21 -13.13
CA LEU A 23 -14.28 3.90 -13.42
C LEU A 23 -13.42 5.17 -13.46
N ALA A 24 -12.31 5.15 -12.73
CA ALA A 24 -11.29 6.18 -12.78
C ALA A 24 -10.54 6.18 -14.12
N PRO A 25 -9.99 7.33 -14.55
CA PRO A 25 -9.13 7.40 -15.73
C PRO A 25 -7.87 6.55 -15.55
N ARG A 26 -7.34 6.05 -16.67
CA ARG A 26 -6.05 5.36 -16.71
C ARG A 26 -4.90 6.36 -16.74
N ILE A 27 -3.73 5.96 -16.24
CA ILE A 27 -2.49 6.72 -16.41
C ILE A 27 -2.18 6.84 -17.90
N GLY A 28 -2.12 8.08 -18.40
CA GLY A 28 -1.83 8.39 -19.80
C GLY A 28 -0.33 8.52 -20.08
N ARG A 29 0.03 8.53 -21.37
CA ARG A 29 1.42 8.69 -21.83
C ARG A 29 2.11 9.92 -21.24
N ASP A 30 1.43 11.07 -21.21
CA ASP A 30 2.01 12.32 -20.75
C ASP A 30 2.38 12.26 -19.26
N GLU A 31 1.62 11.50 -18.46
CA GLU A 31 1.94 11.29 -17.06
C GLU A 31 3.17 10.40 -16.89
N TYR A 32 3.34 9.34 -17.69
CA TYR A 32 4.58 8.55 -17.69
C TYR A 32 5.81 9.40 -18.07
N LEU A 33 5.69 10.25 -19.09
CA LEU A 33 6.76 11.17 -19.46
C LEU A 33 7.11 12.15 -18.32
N ALA A 34 6.11 12.72 -17.66
CA ALA A 34 6.32 13.59 -16.51
C ALA A 34 7.01 12.87 -15.33
N ARG A 35 6.73 11.57 -15.12
CA ARG A 35 7.40 10.74 -14.11
C ARG A 35 8.88 10.56 -14.44
N LEU A 36 9.21 10.30 -15.70
CA LEU A 36 10.60 10.16 -16.17
C LEU A 36 11.37 11.48 -16.01
N GLU A 37 10.78 12.60 -16.43
CA GLU A 37 11.36 13.94 -16.25
C GLU A 37 11.61 14.25 -14.78
N ARG A 38 10.64 13.94 -13.90
CA ARG A 38 10.78 14.10 -12.46
C ARG A 38 11.94 13.28 -11.90
N ALA A 39 12.08 12.03 -12.31
CA ALA A 39 13.19 11.18 -11.89
C ALA A 39 14.55 11.71 -12.38
N GLN A 40 14.62 12.24 -13.60
CA GLN A 40 15.82 12.88 -14.13
C GLN A 40 16.24 14.11 -13.34
N CYS A 41 15.29 14.96 -12.92
CA CYS A 41 15.59 16.10 -12.04
C CYS A 41 16.13 15.66 -10.67
N LEU A 42 15.66 14.53 -10.14
CA LEU A 42 16.09 14.01 -8.83
C LEU A 42 17.43 13.28 -8.89
N LEU A 43 17.82 12.74 -10.06
CA LEU A 43 19.13 12.12 -10.26
C LEU A 43 20.29 13.09 -10.00
N ASP A 44 20.13 14.39 -10.33
CA ASP A 44 21.14 15.41 -10.05
C ASP A 44 21.38 15.57 -8.55
N ALA A 45 20.31 15.59 -7.74
CA ALA A 45 20.42 15.68 -6.29
C ALA A 45 20.99 14.40 -5.65
N ALA A 46 20.79 13.25 -6.29
CA ALA A 46 21.33 11.96 -5.87
C ALA A 46 22.80 11.74 -6.31
N GLY A 47 23.38 12.62 -7.13
CA GLY A 47 24.74 12.47 -7.66
C GLY A 47 24.90 11.29 -8.62
N ALA A 48 23.82 10.85 -9.27
CA ALA A 48 23.81 9.67 -10.13
C ALA A 48 23.64 10.04 -11.62
N GLY A 49 24.38 9.37 -12.50
CA GLY A 49 24.33 9.56 -13.95
C GLY A 49 23.19 8.78 -14.63
N ALA A 50 22.71 7.72 -13.99
CA ALA A 50 21.56 6.92 -14.44
C ALA A 50 20.80 6.30 -13.25
N LEU A 51 19.52 5.98 -13.47
CA LEU A 51 18.67 5.21 -12.58
C LEU A 51 18.41 3.84 -13.22
N LEU A 52 18.61 2.74 -12.47
CA LEU A 52 18.16 1.41 -12.85
C LEU A 52 16.98 0.99 -11.98
N VAL A 53 15.82 0.76 -12.61
CA VAL A 53 14.58 0.30 -11.97
C VAL A 53 14.27 -1.13 -12.39
N THR A 54 14.22 -2.06 -11.46
CA THR A 54 13.92 -3.48 -11.73
C THR A 54 12.43 -3.76 -11.76
N ALA A 55 12.01 -4.87 -12.38
CA ALA A 55 10.62 -5.32 -12.41
C ALA A 55 9.95 -5.31 -11.02
N GLY A 56 8.72 -4.81 -10.98
CA GLY A 56 7.98 -4.52 -9.76
C GLY A 56 7.22 -3.20 -9.85
N THR A 57 6.80 -2.68 -8.69
CA THR A 57 5.95 -1.48 -8.60
C THR A 57 6.61 -0.24 -9.18
N SER A 58 7.93 -0.06 -8.99
CA SER A 58 8.67 1.06 -9.57
C SER A 58 8.75 0.96 -11.10
N LEU A 59 8.95 -0.23 -11.67
CA LEU A 59 8.95 -0.40 -13.13
C LEU A 59 7.58 -0.09 -13.72
N ARG A 60 6.50 -0.59 -13.10
CA ARG A 60 5.12 -0.27 -13.47
C ARG A 60 4.86 1.23 -13.41
N TYR A 61 5.35 1.90 -12.36
CA TYR A 61 5.20 3.35 -12.20
C TYR A 61 5.82 4.14 -13.35
N PHE A 62 7.01 3.77 -13.82
CA PHE A 62 7.68 4.53 -14.88
C PHE A 62 7.31 4.10 -16.30
N THR A 63 6.85 2.86 -16.51
CA THR A 63 6.72 2.29 -17.87
C THR A 63 5.37 1.64 -18.17
N GLY A 64 4.56 1.39 -17.14
CA GLY A 64 3.30 0.65 -17.24
C GLY A 64 3.45 -0.87 -17.14
N ILE A 65 4.65 -1.42 -17.24
CA ILE A 65 4.89 -2.88 -17.22
C ILE A 65 4.53 -3.46 -15.84
N PRO A 66 3.53 -4.36 -15.74
CA PRO A 66 3.02 -4.83 -14.46
C PRO A 66 3.75 -6.07 -13.90
N TRP A 67 4.84 -6.50 -14.53
CA TRP A 67 5.50 -7.76 -14.20
C TRP A 67 6.16 -7.74 -12.83
N GLY A 68 6.04 -8.85 -12.10
CA GLY A 68 6.79 -9.09 -10.87
C GLY A 68 8.26 -9.44 -11.16
N ALA A 69 9.12 -9.24 -10.18
CA ALA A 69 10.51 -9.66 -10.27
C ALA A 69 10.63 -11.19 -10.37
N THR A 70 11.54 -11.65 -11.23
CA THR A 70 11.96 -13.05 -11.35
C THR A 70 13.48 -13.13 -11.20
N GLU A 71 14.07 -14.31 -11.46
CA GLU A 71 15.52 -14.46 -11.56
C GLU A 71 16.13 -13.75 -12.79
N ARG A 72 15.30 -13.45 -13.81
CA ARG A 72 15.72 -12.81 -15.05
C ARG A 72 15.63 -11.29 -14.92
N LEU A 73 16.69 -10.58 -15.32
CA LEU A 73 16.69 -9.12 -15.29
C LEU A 73 15.74 -8.54 -16.35
N VAL A 74 14.63 -8.00 -15.87
CA VAL A 74 13.81 -7.02 -16.58
C VAL A 74 13.92 -5.69 -15.84
N ALA A 75 14.37 -4.64 -16.52
CA ALA A 75 14.64 -3.36 -15.91
C ALA A 75 14.51 -2.18 -16.88
N MET A 76 14.28 -0.99 -16.35
CA MET A 76 14.45 0.28 -17.06
C MET A 76 15.74 0.95 -16.62
N LEU A 77 16.60 1.31 -17.56
CA LEU A 77 17.72 2.22 -17.36
C LEU A 77 17.32 3.61 -17.86
N LEU A 78 17.20 4.58 -16.95
CA LEU A 78 16.92 5.98 -17.25
C LEU A 78 18.20 6.81 -17.08
N PRO A 79 18.81 7.34 -18.15
CA PRO A 79 19.93 8.26 -18.02
C PRO A 79 19.46 9.61 -17.47
N ARG A 80 20.38 10.37 -16.88
CA ARG A 80 20.12 11.74 -16.42
C ARG A 80 19.55 12.65 -17.53
N ARG A 81 19.96 12.42 -18.79
CA ARG A 81 19.45 13.13 -19.96
C ARG A 81 19.22 12.15 -21.11
N GLY A 82 18.13 12.34 -21.84
CA GLY A 82 17.76 11.52 -22.99
C GLY A 82 16.82 10.37 -22.63
N GLU A 83 16.60 9.49 -23.59
CA GLU A 83 15.57 8.46 -23.52
C GLU A 83 15.99 7.24 -22.67
N PRO A 84 15.06 6.66 -21.91
CA PRO A 84 15.27 5.41 -21.18
C PRO A 84 15.43 4.20 -22.13
N VAL A 85 16.01 3.13 -21.59
CA VAL A 85 16.11 1.82 -22.24
C VAL A 85 15.49 0.76 -21.36
N LEU A 86 14.69 -0.10 -21.95
CA LEU A 86 14.23 -1.34 -21.33
C LEU A 86 15.19 -2.47 -21.63
N ILE A 87 15.62 -3.15 -20.57
CA ILE A 87 16.49 -4.31 -20.61
C ILE A 87 15.62 -5.51 -20.30
N CYS A 88 15.60 -6.52 -21.18
CA CYS A 88 14.66 -7.63 -21.11
C CYS A 88 15.24 -8.89 -21.78
N PRO A 89 14.89 -10.12 -21.36
CA PRO A 89 15.21 -11.32 -22.12
C PRO A 89 14.66 -11.25 -23.55
N ALA A 90 15.44 -11.67 -24.54
CA ALA A 90 15.06 -11.59 -25.95
C ALA A 90 13.74 -12.32 -26.26
N PHE A 91 13.51 -13.48 -25.63
CA PHE A 91 12.29 -14.27 -25.84
C PHE A 91 11.02 -13.60 -25.32
N GLU A 92 11.12 -12.58 -24.46
CA GLU A 92 9.97 -11.85 -23.91
C GLU A 92 9.58 -10.60 -24.71
N GLU A 93 10.28 -10.30 -25.82
CA GLU A 93 10.04 -9.10 -26.64
C GLU A 93 8.56 -8.92 -27.03
N GLY A 94 7.91 -9.98 -27.49
CA GLY A 94 6.50 -9.92 -27.91
C GLY A 94 5.56 -9.52 -26.78
N SER A 95 5.74 -10.13 -25.60
CA SER A 95 4.97 -9.83 -24.39
C SER A 95 5.26 -8.42 -23.89
N LEU A 96 6.53 -8.02 -23.87
CA LEU A 96 6.95 -6.69 -23.44
C LEU A 96 6.28 -5.61 -24.30
N ARG A 97 6.32 -5.76 -25.63
CA ARG A 97 5.71 -4.80 -26.56
C ARG A 97 4.20 -4.67 -26.41
N ALA A 98 3.51 -5.72 -25.99
CA ALA A 98 2.07 -5.71 -25.78
C ALA A 98 1.64 -4.91 -24.52
N GLU A 99 2.53 -4.79 -23.53
CA GLU A 99 2.25 -4.17 -22.23
C GLU A 99 2.75 -2.72 -22.12
N LEU A 100 3.54 -2.24 -23.09
CA LEU A 100 4.11 -0.88 -23.03
C LEU A 100 3.03 0.20 -23.11
N ALA A 101 3.06 1.13 -22.16
CA ALA A 101 2.21 2.31 -22.18
C ALA A 101 2.56 3.28 -23.33
N HIS A 102 3.82 3.29 -23.76
CA HIS A 102 4.31 4.07 -24.90
C HIS A 102 5.60 3.46 -25.46
N PRO A 103 5.98 3.79 -26.72
CA PRO A 103 7.22 3.30 -27.31
C PRO A 103 8.45 3.68 -26.48
N MET A 104 9.36 2.73 -26.30
CA MET A 104 10.63 2.90 -25.59
C MET A 104 11.74 2.17 -26.36
N THR A 105 12.98 2.62 -26.18
CA THR A 105 14.14 1.88 -26.67
C THR A 105 14.29 0.59 -25.88
N MET A 106 14.58 -0.52 -26.55
CA MET A 106 14.76 -1.83 -25.93
C MET A 106 16.15 -2.38 -26.23
N ALA A 107 16.72 -3.07 -25.25
CA ALA A 107 17.98 -3.80 -25.34
C ALA A 107 17.73 -5.21 -24.80
N PHE A 108 17.98 -6.21 -25.64
CA PHE A 108 17.69 -7.60 -25.31
C PHE A 108 18.98 -8.35 -24.97
N TRP A 109 18.84 -9.36 -24.13
CA TRP A 109 19.88 -10.33 -23.83
C TRP A 109 19.34 -11.75 -24.02
N GLU A 110 20.18 -12.63 -24.56
CA GLU A 110 19.90 -14.06 -24.70
C GLU A 110 20.18 -14.81 -23.39
N GLU A 111 19.55 -15.97 -23.18
CA GLU A 111 19.60 -16.71 -21.89
C GLU A 111 21.01 -17.03 -21.35
N HIS A 112 22.04 -17.00 -22.19
CA HIS A 112 23.45 -17.27 -21.82
C HIS A 112 24.30 -16.01 -21.67
N GLU A 113 23.77 -14.84 -22.02
CA GLU A 113 24.45 -13.56 -21.94
C GLU A 113 24.35 -12.96 -20.54
N ASP A 114 25.25 -12.02 -20.23
CA ASP A 114 25.24 -11.30 -18.96
C ASP A 114 24.40 -10.01 -19.07
N PRO A 115 23.19 -9.96 -18.47
CA PRO A 115 22.37 -8.76 -18.50
C PRO A 115 22.99 -7.57 -17.74
N CYS A 116 23.89 -7.80 -16.78
CA CYS A 116 24.61 -6.72 -16.08
C CYS A 116 25.65 -6.07 -16.99
N ALA A 117 26.28 -6.86 -17.88
CA ALA A 117 27.15 -6.32 -18.93
C ALA A 117 26.35 -5.44 -19.91
N LEU A 118 25.12 -5.84 -20.24
CA LEU A 118 24.22 -5.04 -21.07
C LEU A 118 23.83 -3.72 -20.39
N VAL A 119 23.53 -3.72 -19.09
CA VAL A 119 23.32 -2.49 -18.30
C VAL A 119 24.53 -1.57 -18.42
N ALA A 120 25.74 -2.08 -18.18
CA ALA A 120 26.96 -1.29 -18.24
C ALA A 120 27.22 -0.69 -19.63
N ALA A 121 26.98 -1.45 -20.70
CA ALA A 121 27.08 -0.94 -22.08
C ALA A 121 26.04 0.15 -22.37
N CYS A 122 24.81 -0.02 -21.87
CA CYS A 122 23.76 1.00 -22.00
C CYS A 122 24.10 2.29 -21.22
N MET A 123 24.72 2.17 -20.05
CA MET A 123 25.22 3.32 -19.28
C MET A 123 26.35 4.06 -20.02
N ALA A 124 27.36 3.32 -20.50
CA ALA A 124 28.51 3.88 -21.18
C ALA A 124 28.11 4.65 -22.46
N SER A 125 27.21 4.07 -23.28
CA SER A 125 26.68 4.74 -24.49
C SER A 125 25.88 6.01 -24.21
N ARG A 126 25.45 6.22 -22.95
CA ARG A 126 24.72 7.41 -22.48
C ARG A 126 25.57 8.35 -21.64
N GLY A 127 26.87 8.08 -21.50
CA GLY A 127 27.78 8.90 -20.71
C GLY A 127 27.52 8.88 -19.20
N ALA A 128 26.88 7.81 -18.69
CA ALA A 128 26.66 7.63 -17.27
C ALA A 128 27.77 6.77 -16.64
N SER A 129 28.38 7.27 -15.56
CA SER A 129 29.40 6.55 -14.79
C SER A 129 28.93 6.12 -13.40
N THR A 130 27.86 6.71 -12.88
CA THR A 130 27.26 6.38 -11.58
C THR A 130 25.81 5.94 -11.75
N LEU A 131 25.41 4.91 -11.02
CA LEU A 131 24.13 4.24 -11.08
C LEU A 131 23.39 4.38 -9.75
N ALA A 132 22.22 5.00 -9.75
CA ALA A 132 21.24 4.83 -8.69
C ALA A 132 20.51 3.51 -8.93
N LEU A 133 20.63 2.56 -8.00
CA LEU A 133 19.96 1.25 -8.09
C LEU A 133 18.70 1.25 -7.24
N ASP A 134 17.59 0.78 -7.82
CA ASP A 134 16.33 0.54 -7.12
C ASP A 134 16.53 -0.25 -5.82
N PRO A 135 16.08 0.26 -4.66
CA PRO A 135 16.21 -0.45 -3.38
C PRO A 135 15.43 -1.76 -3.35
N ALA A 136 14.46 -1.95 -4.24
CA ALA A 136 13.74 -3.22 -4.41
C ALA A 136 14.48 -4.23 -5.30
N ALA A 137 15.61 -3.85 -5.91
CA ALA A 137 16.38 -4.74 -6.75
C ALA A 137 16.86 -5.97 -5.96
N PRO A 138 16.62 -7.20 -6.46
CA PRO A 138 17.18 -8.39 -5.85
C PRO A 138 18.71 -8.28 -5.69
N PHE A 139 19.25 -8.71 -4.53
CA PHE A 139 20.66 -8.48 -4.20
C PHE A 139 21.65 -9.14 -5.19
N ASN A 140 21.23 -10.17 -5.93
CA ASN A 140 22.02 -10.75 -7.02
C ASN A 140 22.23 -9.76 -8.18
N VAL A 141 21.28 -8.86 -8.45
CA VAL A 141 21.43 -7.77 -9.44
C VAL A 141 22.54 -6.82 -9.00
N PHE A 142 22.54 -6.38 -7.74
CA PHE A 142 23.64 -5.60 -7.17
C PHE A 142 24.98 -6.34 -7.29
N THR A 143 25.01 -7.63 -6.95
CA THR A 143 26.22 -8.46 -7.03
C THR A 143 26.76 -8.55 -8.46
N GLY A 144 25.90 -8.72 -9.45
CA GLY A 144 26.28 -8.74 -10.87
C GLY A 144 26.81 -7.38 -11.33
N LEU A 145 26.07 -6.30 -11.05
CA LEU A 145 26.48 -4.94 -11.39
C LEU A 145 27.79 -4.54 -10.71
N ALA A 146 28.01 -4.89 -9.45
CA ALA A 146 29.24 -4.56 -8.73
C ALA A 146 30.48 -5.24 -9.33
N ARG A 147 30.34 -6.44 -9.93
CA ARG A 147 31.42 -7.11 -10.67
C ARG A 147 31.74 -6.39 -11.98
N THR A 148 30.73 -5.84 -12.65
CA THR A 148 30.86 -5.22 -13.97
C THR A 148 31.26 -3.74 -13.90
N LEU A 149 30.66 -2.97 -12.99
CA LEU A 149 30.86 -1.52 -12.83
C LEU A 149 31.90 -1.17 -11.76
N GLY A 150 32.15 -2.07 -10.81
CA GLY A 150 32.89 -1.76 -9.59
C GLY A 150 31.99 -1.17 -8.49
N ASN A 151 32.36 -1.39 -7.22
CA ASN A 151 31.48 -1.11 -6.08
C ASN A 151 31.27 0.39 -5.76
N ARG A 152 32.08 1.30 -6.33
CA ARG A 152 32.05 2.74 -5.99
C ARG A 152 30.97 3.52 -6.73
N ASP A 153 30.39 2.92 -7.76
CA ASP A 153 29.55 3.62 -8.72
C ASP A 153 28.06 3.30 -8.55
N ILE A 154 27.68 2.53 -7.53
CA ILE A 154 26.28 2.17 -7.24
C ILE A 154 25.83 2.87 -5.96
N VAL A 155 24.81 3.72 -6.08
CA VAL A 155 24.19 4.46 -4.97
C VAL A 155 22.72 4.06 -4.82
N ASP A 156 22.13 4.37 -3.67
CA ASP A 156 20.72 4.07 -3.38
C ASP A 156 19.78 5.00 -4.15
N ALA A 157 18.82 4.43 -4.89
CA ALA A 157 17.81 5.17 -5.63
C ALA A 157 16.58 5.59 -4.80
N THR A 158 16.50 5.22 -3.52
CA THR A 158 15.38 5.58 -2.63
C THR A 158 14.98 7.07 -2.74
N PRO A 159 15.91 8.06 -2.67
CA PRO A 159 15.54 9.47 -2.78
C PRO A 159 14.88 9.86 -4.12
N VAL A 160 15.25 9.18 -5.22
CA VAL A 160 14.69 9.43 -6.55
C VAL A 160 13.31 8.77 -6.67
N ILE A 161 13.20 7.50 -6.27
CA ILE A 161 11.96 6.72 -6.40
C ILE A 161 10.88 7.27 -5.46
N ASP A 162 11.19 7.50 -4.19
CA ASP A 162 10.25 8.08 -3.23
C ASP A 162 9.91 9.53 -3.59
N GLY A 163 10.90 10.30 -4.07
CA GLY A 163 10.69 11.67 -4.53
C GLY A 163 9.79 11.80 -5.77
N CYS A 164 9.55 10.69 -6.47
CA CYS A 164 8.55 10.54 -7.52
C CYS A 164 7.22 10.00 -6.96
N ARG A 165 7.24 8.82 -6.32
CA ARG A 165 6.04 8.04 -5.99
C ARG A 165 5.29 8.54 -4.77
N ALA A 166 5.95 9.21 -3.83
CA ALA A 166 5.31 9.60 -2.58
C ALA A 166 4.19 10.62 -2.79
N ARG A 167 4.25 11.45 -3.85
CA ARG A 167 3.25 12.49 -4.13
C ARG A 167 2.41 12.11 -5.34
N LYS A 168 1.15 11.78 -5.09
CA LYS A 168 0.23 11.25 -6.09
C LYS A 168 -0.33 12.36 -6.98
N SER A 169 -0.42 12.07 -8.27
CA SER A 169 -1.15 12.87 -9.26
C SER A 169 -2.66 12.74 -9.05
N ALA A 170 -3.45 13.62 -9.69
CA ALA A 170 -4.90 13.52 -9.65
C ALA A 170 -5.44 12.17 -10.21
N THR A 171 -4.78 11.61 -11.22
CA THR A 171 -5.14 10.32 -11.81
C THR A 171 -4.87 9.18 -10.82
N GLU A 172 -3.73 9.21 -10.14
CA GLU A 172 -3.36 8.22 -9.12
C GLU A 172 -4.34 8.25 -7.94
N LEU A 173 -4.70 9.44 -7.47
CA LEU A 173 -5.71 9.62 -6.43
C LEU A 173 -7.08 9.09 -6.85
N ALA A 174 -7.48 9.26 -8.11
CA ALA A 174 -8.75 8.73 -8.61
C ALA A 174 -8.77 7.20 -8.61
N LEU A 175 -7.67 6.55 -9.01
CA LEU A 175 -7.52 5.09 -9.00
C LEU A 175 -7.53 4.54 -7.56
N MET A 176 -6.80 5.17 -6.64
CA MET A 176 -6.82 4.83 -5.21
C MET A 176 -8.22 5.00 -4.61
N LYS A 177 -8.92 6.10 -4.93
CA LYS A 177 -10.33 6.32 -4.49
C LYS A 177 -11.26 5.23 -4.98
N GLN A 178 -11.12 4.80 -6.23
CA GLN A 178 -11.91 3.69 -6.76
C GLN A 178 -11.64 2.39 -5.98
N ALA A 179 -10.36 2.03 -5.80
CA ALA A 179 -9.99 0.84 -5.02
C ALA A 179 -10.56 0.90 -3.60
N CYS A 180 -10.43 2.04 -2.92
CA CYS A 180 -10.92 2.21 -1.55
C CYS A 180 -12.45 2.13 -1.46
N ALA A 181 -13.17 2.73 -2.42
CA ALA A 181 -14.63 2.67 -2.45
C ALA A 181 -15.14 1.25 -2.72
N MET A 182 -14.46 0.50 -3.59
CA MET A 182 -14.75 -0.92 -3.83
C MET A 182 -14.52 -1.75 -2.56
N THR A 183 -13.38 -1.59 -1.90
CA THR A 183 -13.05 -2.32 -0.67
C THR A 183 -13.97 -1.94 0.48
N LEU A 184 -14.37 -0.68 0.62
CA LEU A 184 -15.33 -0.25 1.64
C LEU A 184 -16.70 -0.93 1.43
N LYS A 185 -17.16 -1.06 0.18
CA LYS A 185 -18.37 -1.83 -0.15
C LYS A 185 -18.19 -3.31 0.22
N VAL A 186 -17.05 -3.91 -0.07
CA VAL A 186 -16.76 -5.31 0.29
C VAL A 186 -16.73 -5.52 1.80
N GLN A 187 -16.10 -4.62 2.56
CA GLN A 187 -16.10 -4.62 4.02
C GLN A 187 -17.53 -4.58 4.58
N ALA A 188 -18.40 -3.71 4.03
CA ALA A 188 -19.79 -3.60 4.45
C ALA A 188 -20.60 -4.89 4.20
N LEU A 189 -20.42 -5.51 3.04
CA LEU A 189 -21.09 -6.77 2.72
C LEU A 189 -20.57 -7.92 3.60
N ALA A 190 -19.26 -7.95 3.86
CA ALA A 190 -18.63 -8.96 4.72
C ALA A 190 -19.18 -8.88 6.15
N ALA A 191 -19.25 -7.67 6.74
CA ALA A 191 -19.88 -7.44 8.04
C ALA A 191 -21.36 -7.86 8.04
N GLY A 192 -22.08 -7.54 6.95
CA GLY A 192 -23.49 -7.85 6.80
C GLY A 192 -23.81 -9.34 6.81
N MET A 193 -22.95 -10.19 6.22
CA MET A 193 -23.19 -11.64 6.13
C MET A 193 -22.64 -12.46 7.30
N LEU A 194 -22.03 -11.83 8.31
CA LEU A 194 -21.52 -12.57 9.46
C LEU A 194 -22.65 -13.25 10.23
N HIS A 195 -22.43 -14.50 10.62
CA HIS A 195 -23.34 -15.24 11.47
C HIS A 195 -22.55 -16.12 12.43
N GLU A 196 -23.18 -16.52 13.53
CA GLU A 196 -22.59 -17.44 14.50
C GLU A 196 -22.13 -18.73 13.79
N GLY A 197 -20.91 -19.16 14.09
CA GLY A 197 -20.26 -20.33 13.49
C GLY A 197 -19.66 -20.11 12.10
N ILE A 198 -19.71 -18.91 11.49
CA ILE A 198 -19.03 -18.68 10.22
C ILE A 198 -17.51 -18.84 10.38
N ALA A 199 -16.87 -19.54 9.45
CA ALA A 199 -15.42 -19.69 9.45
C ALA A 199 -14.73 -18.43 8.92
N ALA A 200 -13.60 -18.04 9.50
CA ALA A 200 -12.78 -16.92 8.99
C ALA A 200 -12.39 -17.13 7.52
N GLY A 201 -12.11 -18.38 7.12
CA GLY A 201 -11.85 -18.78 5.74
C GLY A 201 -13.02 -18.57 4.78
N ASP A 202 -14.27 -18.72 5.23
CA ASP A 202 -15.46 -18.41 4.41
C ASP A 202 -15.59 -16.91 4.16
N VAL A 203 -15.33 -16.09 5.18
CA VAL A 203 -15.30 -14.63 5.05
C VAL A 203 -14.20 -14.20 4.07
N LYS A 204 -12.99 -14.78 4.17
CA LYS A 204 -11.88 -14.51 3.22
C LYS A 204 -12.25 -14.86 1.78
N ARG A 205 -12.87 -16.03 1.55
CA ARG A 205 -13.33 -16.45 0.22
C ARG A 205 -14.42 -15.53 -0.33
N PHE A 206 -15.34 -15.08 0.52
CA PHE A 206 -16.35 -14.11 0.13
C PHE A 206 -15.70 -12.79 -0.30
N ILE A 207 -14.78 -12.25 0.50
CA ILE A 207 -14.11 -10.97 0.22
C ILE A 207 -13.35 -11.01 -1.12
N ASP A 208 -12.60 -12.08 -1.42
CA ASP A 208 -11.93 -12.23 -2.72
C ASP A 208 -12.94 -12.29 -3.87
N GLY A 209 -13.99 -13.10 -3.73
CA GLY A 209 -15.06 -13.19 -4.73
C GLY A 209 -15.76 -11.85 -4.97
N ALA A 210 -15.99 -11.08 -3.91
CA ALA A 210 -16.61 -9.76 -3.97
C ALA A 210 -15.69 -8.76 -4.67
N HIS A 211 -14.40 -8.67 -4.33
CA HIS A 211 -13.45 -7.82 -5.04
C HIS A 211 -13.37 -8.17 -6.54
N ARG A 212 -13.37 -9.47 -6.90
CA ARG A 212 -13.42 -9.91 -8.31
C ARG A 212 -14.71 -9.45 -9.01
N ALA A 213 -15.86 -9.65 -8.36
CA ALA A 213 -17.15 -9.26 -8.92
C ALA A 213 -17.30 -7.75 -9.12
N LEU A 214 -16.67 -6.93 -8.24
CA LEU A 214 -16.62 -5.48 -8.39
C LEU A 214 -15.62 -5.02 -9.47
N GLY A 215 -14.73 -5.89 -9.95
CA GLY A 215 -13.79 -5.59 -11.03
C GLY A 215 -12.41 -5.13 -10.58
N ALA A 216 -11.94 -5.55 -9.39
CA ALA A 216 -10.55 -5.36 -8.99
C ALA A 216 -9.58 -6.12 -9.91
N ASP A 217 -8.33 -5.65 -10.01
CA ASP A 217 -7.32 -6.19 -10.92
C ASP A 217 -7.15 -7.73 -10.78
N ASN A 218 -7.18 -8.26 -9.54
CA ASN A 218 -7.05 -9.70 -9.29
C ASN A 218 -7.73 -10.19 -8.00
N GLY A 219 -8.92 -9.69 -7.69
CA GLY A 219 -9.58 -9.99 -6.41
C GLY A 219 -8.92 -9.27 -5.24
N SER A 220 -8.79 -9.94 -4.10
CA SER A 220 -8.14 -9.35 -2.92
C SER A 220 -6.61 -9.37 -3.09
N THR A 221 -5.97 -8.21 -2.89
CA THR A 221 -4.50 -8.15 -2.79
C THR A 221 -4.02 -8.95 -1.57
N PHE A 222 -4.76 -8.85 -0.47
CA PHE A 222 -4.58 -9.61 0.76
C PHE A 222 -5.89 -9.61 1.57
N CYS A 223 -6.02 -10.51 2.55
CA CYS A 223 -7.18 -10.54 3.44
C CYS A 223 -6.85 -11.24 4.77
N ILE A 224 -6.94 -10.48 5.86
CA ILE A 224 -6.87 -10.93 7.25
C ILE A 224 -8.28 -10.87 7.83
N VAL A 225 -8.71 -11.97 8.44
CA VAL A 225 -9.96 -12.07 9.19
C VAL A 225 -9.63 -12.74 10.51
N GLN A 226 -9.92 -12.08 11.61
CA GLN A 226 -9.61 -12.54 12.96
C GLN A 226 -10.81 -12.36 13.89
N PHE A 227 -11.05 -13.36 14.74
CA PHE A 227 -12.11 -13.31 15.76
C PHE A 227 -11.54 -13.42 17.18
N GLY A 228 -12.16 -12.70 18.12
CA GLY A 228 -11.86 -12.74 19.55
C GLY A 228 -10.39 -12.44 19.86
N VAL A 229 -9.72 -13.33 20.61
CA VAL A 229 -8.32 -13.17 21.05
C VAL A 229 -7.35 -13.04 19.87
N ALA A 230 -7.66 -13.62 18.71
CA ALA A 230 -6.79 -13.53 17.54
C ALA A 230 -6.60 -12.08 17.07
N THR A 231 -7.56 -11.19 17.31
CA THR A 231 -7.44 -9.77 16.97
C THR A 231 -6.30 -9.06 17.70
N SER A 232 -5.74 -9.65 18.77
CA SER A 232 -4.57 -9.11 19.48
C SER A 232 -3.23 -9.32 18.75
N TYR A 233 -3.23 -10.00 17.60
CA TYR A 233 -2.04 -10.28 16.79
C TYR A 233 -2.10 -9.48 15.49
N PRO A 234 -1.32 -8.38 15.32
CA PRO A 234 -1.46 -7.47 14.19
C PRO A 234 -1.43 -8.14 12.80
N HIS A 235 -0.66 -9.24 12.65
CA HIS A 235 -0.46 -9.97 11.39
C HIS A 235 -1.11 -11.36 11.35
N GLY A 236 -2.10 -11.65 12.19
CA GLY A 236 -2.74 -12.97 12.18
C GLY A 236 -2.13 -13.97 13.16
N VAL A 237 -2.87 -15.05 13.37
CA VAL A 237 -2.38 -16.32 13.93
C VAL A 237 -2.75 -17.45 12.97
N PRO A 238 -1.97 -18.55 12.91
CA PRO A 238 -2.38 -19.75 12.19
C PRO A 238 -3.64 -20.37 12.80
N GLY A 239 -4.41 -21.11 11.99
CA GLY A 239 -5.59 -21.86 12.42
C GLY A 239 -6.90 -21.27 11.90
N GLU A 240 -7.84 -22.14 11.58
CA GLU A 240 -9.20 -21.74 11.22
C GLU A 240 -9.96 -21.33 12.49
N GLN A 241 -10.69 -20.21 12.40
CA GLN A 241 -11.51 -19.69 13.50
C GLN A 241 -12.97 -19.72 13.11
N TYR A 242 -13.84 -19.91 14.09
CA TYR A 242 -15.29 -19.85 13.91
C TYR A 242 -15.84 -18.74 14.80
N LEU A 243 -16.69 -17.89 14.25
CA LEU A 243 -17.21 -16.71 14.94
C LEU A 243 -18.18 -17.10 16.06
N GLU A 244 -17.93 -16.62 17.27
CA GLU A 244 -18.87 -16.73 18.39
C GLU A 244 -19.47 -15.37 18.73
N LYS A 245 -20.60 -15.37 19.44
CA LYS A 245 -21.21 -14.15 19.95
C LYS A 245 -20.27 -13.37 20.86
N ASP A 246 -20.42 -12.05 20.83
CA ASP A 246 -19.72 -11.05 21.65
C ASP A 246 -18.19 -11.00 21.41
N GLN A 247 -17.72 -11.63 20.33
CA GLN A 247 -16.33 -11.55 19.89
C GLN A 247 -16.08 -10.28 19.07
N VAL A 248 -14.88 -9.71 19.29
CA VAL A 248 -14.30 -8.71 18.39
C VAL A 248 -14.00 -9.37 17.05
N VAL A 249 -14.37 -8.72 15.96
CA VAL A 249 -14.09 -9.09 14.58
C VAL A 249 -13.18 -8.03 13.99
N LEU A 250 -12.01 -8.44 13.50
CA LEU A 250 -11.10 -7.59 12.73
C LEU A 250 -11.03 -8.14 11.31
N ILE A 251 -11.35 -7.30 10.33
CA ILE A 251 -11.18 -7.59 8.91
C ILE A 251 -10.30 -6.51 8.31
N ASP A 252 -9.16 -6.94 7.78
CA ASP A 252 -8.20 -6.09 7.10
C ASP A 252 -7.98 -6.65 5.70
N THR A 253 -8.29 -5.84 4.69
CA THR A 253 -8.27 -6.28 3.30
C THR A 253 -8.13 -5.10 2.35
N GLY A 254 -7.61 -5.40 1.18
CA GLY A 254 -7.42 -4.44 0.11
C GLY A 254 -7.54 -5.10 -1.26
N CYS A 255 -7.73 -4.27 -2.27
CA CYS A 255 -7.66 -4.66 -3.67
C CYS A 255 -6.80 -3.66 -4.43
N SER A 256 -6.59 -3.91 -5.73
CA SER A 256 -5.93 -2.94 -6.60
C SER A 256 -6.76 -2.61 -7.82
N VAL A 257 -6.63 -1.35 -8.28
CA VAL A 257 -7.19 -0.85 -9.53
C VAL A 257 -6.05 -0.21 -10.32
N ALA A 258 -5.73 -0.78 -11.47
CA ALA A 258 -4.55 -0.42 -12.26
C ALA A 258 -3.26 -0.38 -11.42
N GLY A 259 -3.15 -1.29 -10.44
CA GLY A 259 -2.02 -1.43 -9.53
C GLY A 259 -2.04 -0.53 -8.30
N TYR A 260 -2.95 0.45 -8.21
CA TYR A 260 -3.07 1.30 -7.02
C TYR A 260 -3.91 0.60 -5.96
N GLN A 261 -3.38 0.56 -4.74
CA GLN A 261 -3.94 -0.22 -3.65
C GLN A 261 -5.04 0.53 -2.90
N SER A 262 -6.03 -0.22 -2.44
CA SER A 262 -6.72 0.05 -1.19
C SER A 262 -6.17 -0.84 -0.09
N ASP A 263 -6.33 -0.38 1.14
CA ASP A 263 -5.98 -1.08 2.36
C ASP A 263 -6.87 -0.48 3.46
N ILE A 264 -7.74 -1.32 4.03
CA ILE A 264 -8.79 -0.89 4.94
C ILE A 264 -8.99 -1.96 5.99
N THR A 265 -8.77 -1.59 7.25
CA THR A 265 -9.15 -2.37 8.42
C THR A 265 -10.45 -1.84 9.04
N ARG A 266 -11.35 -2.76 9.36
CA ARG A 266 -12.50 -2.51 10.24
C ARG A 266 -12.46 -3.46 11.43
N THR A 267 -12.72 -2.90 12.60
CA THR A 267 -12.92 -3.67 13.83
C THR A 267 -14.26 -3.33 14.49
N TYR A 268 -15.05 -4.35 14.81
CA TYR A 268 -16.38 -4.22 15.44
C TYR A 268 -16.69 -5.47 16.28
N VAL A 269 -17.82 -5.49 16.99
CA VAL A 269 -18.23 -6.67 17.80
C VAL A 269 -19.44 -7.36 17.16
N PHE A 270 -19.36 -8.69 17.03
CA PHE A 270 -20.49 -9.52 16.62
C PHE A 270 -21.36 -9.89 17.83
N GLY A 271 -22.30 -9.01 18.21
CA GLY A 271 -23.13 -9.18 19.40
C GLY A 271 -23.13 -7.93 20.27
N THR A 272 -22.93 -8.08 21.57
CA THR A 272 -22.90 -6.99 22.56
C THR A 272 -21.45 -6.73 23.01
N PRO A 273 -20.91 -5.52 22.80
CA PRO A 273 -19.58 -5.20 23.29
C PRO A 273 -19.54 -5.08 24.82
N ASP A 274 -18.48 -5.58 25.44
CA ASP A 274 -18.22 -5.32 26.86
C ASP A 274 -17.70 -3.87 27.09
N ALA A 275 -17.62 -3.47 28.36
CA ALA A 275 -17.18 -2.12 28.73
C ALA A 275 -15.74 -1.81 28.29
N GLU A 276 -14.86 -2.81 28.30
CA GLU A 276 -13.46 -2.63 27.94
C GLU A 276 -13.27 -2.60 26.42
N GLN A 277 -13.96 -3.46 25.67
CA GLN A 277 -14.02 -3.41 24.20
C GLN A 277 -14.51 -2.05 23.75
N SER A 278 -15.60 -1.54 24.35
CA SER A 278 -16.13 -0.21 24.06
C SER A 278 -15.14 0.91 24.40
N ARG A 279 -14.45 0.81 25.55
CA ARG A 279 -13.45 1.81 25.96
C ARG A 279 -12.26 1.86 25.01
N ILE A 280 -11.68 0.70 24.70
CA ILE A 280 -10.51 0.59 23.81
C ILE A 280 -10.88 1.01 22.39
N TRP A 281 -12.06 0.61 21.89
CA TRP A 281 -12.49 1.00 20.56
C TRP A 281 -12.68 2.51 20.41
N ASN A 282 -13.26 3.17 21.41
CA ASN A 282 -13.37 4.64 21.40
C ASN A 282 -12.00 5.32 21.50
N LEU A 283 -11.05 4.73 22.23
CA LEU A 283 -9.68 5.25 22.33
C LEU A 283 -8.93 5.11 21.00
N GLU A 284 -9.08 3.97 20.30
CA GLU A 284 -8.55 3.75 18.94
C GLU A 284 -9.08 4.82 17.98
N ARG A 285 -10.41 5.02 17.93
CA ARG A 285 -11.03 6.03 17.07
C ARG A 285 -10.51 7.43 17.37
N ALA A 286 -10.33 7.76 18.65
CA ALA A 286 -9.80 9.05 19.06
C ALA A 286 -8.31 9.22 18.66
N ALA A 287 -7.52 8.14 18.72
CA ALA A 287 -6.12 8.15 18.31
C ALA A 287 -5.99 8.35 16.79
N GLN A 288 -6.79 7.63 16.00
CA GLN A 288 -6.87 7.80 14.54
C GLN A 288 -7.27 9.24 14.18
N GLN A 289 -8.34 9.77 14.81
CA GLN A 289 -8.75 11.15 14.55
C GLN A 289 -7.66 12.17 14.90
N ALA A 290 -6.92 11.97 15.99
CA ALA A 290 -5.85 12.88 16.39
C ALA A 290 -4.64 12.83 15.46
N ALA A 291 -4.32 11.67 14.87
CA ALA A 291 -3.33 11.57 13.81
C ALA A 291 -3.79 12.35 12.57
N PHE A 292 -5.02 12.13 12.11
CA PHE A 292 -5.59 12.87 10.98
C PHE A 292 -5.66 14.39 11.19
N ASP A 293 -6.07 14.86 12.37
CA ASP A 293 -6.15 16.30 12.68
C ASP A 293 -4.78 16.99 12.67
N ALA A 294 -3.69 16.23 12.84
CA ALA A 294 -2.32 16.72 12.73
C ALA A 294 -1.85 16.82 11.26
N VAL A 295 -2.53 16.17 10.31
CA VAL A 295 -2.16 16.14 8.90
C VAL A 295 -2.30 17.52 8.26
N ARG A 296 -1.18 18.06 7.79
CA ARG A 296 -1.10 19.24 6.92
C ARG A 296 0.28 19.29 6.27
N PRO A 297 0.47 20.04 5.16
CA PRO A 297 1.77 20.25 4.57
C PRO A 297 2.82 20.79 5.57
N GLY A 298 4.03 20.26 5.49
CA GLY A 298 5.17 20.66 6.31
C GLY A 298 5.30 19.94 7.66
N VAL A 299 4.26 19.25 8.13
CA VAL A 299 4.33 18.51 9.40
C VAL A 299 5.23 17.26 9.22
N PRO A 300 6.22 17.04 10.10
CA PRO A 300 7.02 15.82 10.10
C PRO A 300 6.17 14.56 10.28
N CYS A 301 6.48 13.49 9.55
CA CYS A 301 5.76 12.22 9.66
C CYS A 301 5.75 11.65 11.10
N ALA A 302 6.84 11.84 11.84
CA ALA A 302 6.94 11.45 13.25
C ALA A 302 5.95 12.19 14.17
N ASP A 303 5.54 13.41 13.81
CA ASP A 303 4.62 14.21 14.63
C ASP A 303 3.17 13.71 14.50
N ILE A 304 2.83 13.09 13.36
CA ILE A 304 1.56 12.38 13.17
C ILE A 304 1.50 11.14 14.07
N ASP A 305 2.57 10.33 14.08
CA ASP A 305 2.68 9.17 14.98
C ASP A 305 2.61 9.58 16.45
N ALA A 306 3.27 10.68 16.80
CA ALA A 306 3.23 11.22 18.16
C ALA A 306 1.82 11.71 18.55
N ALA A 307 1.00 12.19 17.61
CA ALA A 307 -0.35 12.65 17.89
C ALA A 307 -1.27 11.50 18.35
N ALA A 308 -1.26 10.37 17.63
CA ALA A 308 -1.99 9.17 18.05
C ALA A 308 -1.50 8.66 19.41
N ARG A 309 -0.17 8.54 19.60
CA ARG A 309 0.39 8.04 20.85
C ARG A 309 0.02 8.88 22.06
N ARG A 310 0.00 10.22 21.94
CA ARG A 310 -0.42 11.10 23.05
C ARG A 310 -1.85 10.82 23.51
N VAL A 311 -2.76 10.53 22.59
CA VAL A 311 -4.14 10.17 22.93
C VAL A 311 -4.18 8.83 23.66
N ILE A 312 -3.47 7.83 23.16
CA ILE A 312 -3.37 6.49 23.76
C ILE A 312 -2.78 6.58 25.18
N GLU A 313 -1.72 7.37 25.37
CA GLU A 313 -1.08 7.60 26.67
C GLU A 313 -1.99 8.34 27.65
N ALA A 314 -2.70 9.37 27.20
CA ALA A 314 -3.72 10.07 28.00
C ALA A 314 -4.87 9.13 28.40
N GLY A 315 -5.15 8.10 27.60
CA GLY A 315 -6.09 7.01 27.90
C GLY A 315 -5.56 5.95 28.88
N GLY A 316 -4.34 6.12 29.42
CA GLY A 316 -3.73 5.24 30.41
C GLY A 316 -3.01 4.02 29.83
N LEU A 317 -2.70 4.02 28.54
CA LEU A 317 -2.00 2.94 27.82
C LEU A 317 -0.56 3.34 27.45
N GLY A 318 0.23 2.41 26.90
CA GLY A 318 1.64 2.69 26.58
C GLY A 318 2.51 2.86 27.83
N PRO A 319 3.46 3.82 27.87
CA PRO A 319 3.87 4.73 26.80
C PRO A 319 4.67 4.03 25.70
N ASP A 320 5.07 4.79 24.69
CA ASP A 320 5.87 4.30 23.56
C ASP A 320 5.17 3.15 22.82
N TYR A 321 5.78 1.96 22.83
CA TYR A 321 5.29 0.73 22.23
C TYR A 321 4.86 -0.31 23.27
N ARG A 322 4.76 0.07 24.55
CA ARG A 322 4.36 -0.84 25.63
C ARG A 322 2.90 -1.23 25.49
N LEU A 323 2.59 -2.46 25.91
CA LEU A 323 1.25 -3.01 25.89
C LEU A 323 0.63 -3.02 27.31
N PRO A 324 -0.70 -2.83 27.44
CA PRO A 324 -1.65 -2.51 26.37
C PRO A 324 -1.38 -1.13 25.76
N GLY A 325 -1.45 -1.02 24.43
CA GLY A 325 -1.02 0.17 23.69
C GLY A 325 -0.76 -0.11 22.21
N LEU A 326 -0.02 0.79 21.54
CA LEU A 326 0.27 0.76 20.10
C LEU A 326 1.68 0.18 19.82
N PRO A 327 1.79 -1.11 19.42
CA PRO A 327 3.08 -1.79 19.29
C PRO A 327 3.85 -1.48 18.00
N HIS A 328 3.24 -0.78 17.04
CA HIS A 328 3.85 -0.45 15.75
C HIS A 328 3.67 1.04 15.41
N ARG A 329 4.11 1.45 14.22
CA ARG A 329 3.92 2.80 13.67
C ARG A 329 2.43 3.11 13.48
N THR A 330 2.08 4.40 13.44
CA THR A 330 0.70 4.86 13.21
C THR A 330 0.24 4.66 11.77
N GLY A 331 1.16 4.58 10.81
CA GLY A 331 0.79 4.27 9.43
C GLY A 331 1.97 4.25 8.45
N HIS A 332 1.68 3.97 7.19
CA HIS A 332 2.62 3.89 6.09
C HIS A 332 2.08 4.60 4.85
N GLY A 333 2.98 4.99 3.95
CA GLY A 333 2.59 5.46 2.63
C GLY A 333 1.98 4.32 1.82
N CYS A 334 1.09 4.67 0.91
CA CYS A 334 0.41 3.72 0.04
C CYS A 334 0.23 4.31 -1.36
N GLY A 335 0.29 3.45 -2.37
CA GLY A 335 0.21 3.83 -3.78
C GLY A 335 0.15 2.58 -4.65
N MET A 336 1.17 2.35 -5.48
CA MET A 336 1.26 1.09 -6.23
C MET A 336 1.70 -0.08 -5.35
N ALA A 337 2.47 0.20 -4.30
CA ALA A 337 2.75 -0.76 -3.23
C ALA A 337 1.80 -0.54 -2.05
N ILE A 338 1.49 -1.62 -1.32
CA ILE A 338 0.72 -1.56 -0.08
C ILE A 338 1.47 -0.68 0.94
N HIS A 339 2.77 -0.97 1.12
CA HIS A 339 3.68 -0.16 1.93
C HIS A 339 4.71 0.55 1.05
N GLU A 340 4.70 1.88 1.06
CA GLU A 340 5.71 2.75 0.44
C GLU A 340 5.92 4.00 1.31
N ALA A 341 6.83 4.89 0.91
CA ALA A 341 7.04 6.17 1.59
C ALA A 341 5.85 7.13 1.41
N PRO A 342 5.61 8.06 2.37
CA PRO A 342 6.34 8.22 3.63
C PRO A 342 5.78 7.35 4.76
N TYR A 343 6.60 6.99 5.75
CA TYR A 343 6.15 6.23 6.93
C TYR A 343 5.82 7.15 8.10
N LEU A 344 4.62 7.02 8.70
CA LEU A 344 4.19 7.76 9.89
C LEU A 344 4.77 7.09 11.14
N VAL A 345 6.05 7.32 11.40
CA VAL A 345 6.81 6.61 12.43
C VAL A 345 7.75 7.56 13.16
N ARG A 346 7.89 7.36 14.48
CA ARG A 346 8.91 8.01 15.30
C ARG A 346 10.29 7.99 14.62
N GLY A 347 10.94 9.16 14.56
CA GLY A 347 12.26 9.34 13.95
C GLY A 347 12.22 9.74 12.47
N ASN A 348 11.10 9.57 11.77
CA ASN A 348 10.95 10.09 10.41
C ASN A 348 10.64 11.60 10.42
N THR A 349 11.66 12.42 10.20
CA THR A 349 11.53 13.88 10.16
C THR A 349 11.16 14.43 8.78
N ALA A 350 10.90 13.57 7.79
CA ALA A 350 10.47 14.02 6.47
C ALA A 350 9.12 14.77 6.58
N PRO A 351 9.00 15.98 6.00
CA PRO A 351 7.75 16.72 6.05
C PRO A 351 6.73 16.11 5.08
N LEU A 352 5.49 16.01 5.53
CA LEU A 352 4.35 15.73 4.65
C LEU A 352 4.21 16.84 3.60
N ALA A 353 3.77 16.46 2.41
CA ALA A 353 3.54 17.36 1.30
C ALA A 353 2.23 16.99 0.56
N PRO A 354 1.59 17.95 -0.12
CA PRO A 354 0.40 17.66 -0.92
C PRO A 354 0.60 16.47 -1.88
N GLY A 355 -0.41 15.60 -1.92
CA GLY A 355 -0.38 14.35 -2.67
C GLY A 355 0.26 13.17 -1.93
N ASN A 356 0.84 13.34 -0.73
CA ASN A 356 1.21 12.19 0.09
C ASN A 356 -0.04 11.41 0.51
N CYS A 357 -0.03 10.09 0.30
CA CYS A 357 -1.11 9.19 0.71
C CYS A 357 -0.59 8.21 1.75
N CYS A 358 -1.24 8.14 2.92
CA CYS A 358 -0.83 7.25 4.01
C CYS A 358 -2.04 6.53 4.64
N SER A 359 -1.80 5.36 5.22
CA SER A 359 -2.70 4.76 6.21
C SER A 359 -2.69 5.56 7.52
N ASP A 360 -3.79 5.50 8.26
CA ASP A 360 -3.92 5.95 9.64
C ASP A 360 -4.57 4.82 10.46
N GLU A 361 -3.73 4.06 11.15
CA GLU A 361 -4.04 2.75 11.76
C GLU A 361 -3.37 2.55 13.14
N PRO A 362 -3.61 3.42 14.14
CA PRO A 362 -2.92 3.37 15.44
C PRO A 362 -3.40 2.25 16.40
N MET A 363 -3.45 1.01 15.89
CA MET A 363 -3.94 -0.21 16.54
C MET A 363 -3.56 -0.34 18.01
N ILE A 364 -4.57 -0.48 18.88
CA ILE A 364 -4.40 -0.83 20.28
C ILE A 364 -4.50 -2.35 20.47
N VAL A 365 -3.44 -2.93 21.05
CA VAL A 365 -3.42 -4.34 21.48
C VAL A 365 -3.61 -4.46 22.99
N VAL A 366 -4.57 -5.29 23.42
CA VAL A 366 -4.74 -5.73 24.82
C VAL A 366 -4.29 -7.19 24.94
N PRO A 367 -3.09 -7.46 25.49
CA PRO A 367 -2.48 -8.79 25.47
C PRO A 367 -3.38 -9.89 26.03
N GLY A 368 -3.51 -10.98 25.27
CA GLY A 368 -4.31 -12.16 25.67
C GLY A 368 -5.82 -11.94 25.65
N ARG A 369 -6.32 -10.80 25.17
CA ARG A 369 -7.75 -10.47 25.16
C ARG A 369 -8.29 -10.14 23.78
N PHE A 370 -7.83 -9.05 23.17
CA PHE A 370 -8.26 -8.60 21.84
C PHE A 370 -7.35 -7.45 21.36
N GLY A 371 -7.47 -7.07 20.10
CA GLY A 371 -6.93 -5.84 19.55
C GLY A 371 -8.00 -5.10 18.77
N ILE A 372 -7.91 -3.77 18.72
CA ILE A 372 -8.76 -2.94 17.87
C ILE A 372 -7.86 -2.20 16.91
N ARG A 373 -8.10 -2.38 15.61
CA ARG A 373 -7.47 -1.58 14.54
C ARG A 373 -8.57 -0.93 13.71
N LEU A 374 -8.51 0.39 13.59
CA LEU A 374 -9.28 1.14 12.61
C LEU A 374 -8.30 1.71 11.61
N GLU A 375 -8.51 1.44 10.33
CA GLU A 375 -7.61 1.90 9.30
C GLU A 375 -8.40 2.50 8.14
N ASP A 376 -8.04 3.73 7.85
CA ASP A 376 -8.51 4.48 6.72
C ASP A 376 -7.31 5.23 6.15
N HIS A 377 -7.29 5.40 4.83
CA HIS A 377 -6.22 6.14 4.18
C HIS A 377 -6.61 7.61 4.02
N PHE A 378 -5.63 8.50 4.08
CA PHE A 378 -5.81 9.90 3.72
C PHE A 378 -4.82 10.34 2.63
N CYS A 379 -5.16 11.42 1.94
CA CYS A 379 -4.27 12.20 1.10
C CYS A 379 -4.03 13.57 1.73
N VAL A 380 -2.79 14.04 1.78
CA VAL A 380 -2.46 15.41 2.17
C VAL A 380 -2.93 16.38 1.08
N THR A 381 -3.72 17.39 1.47
CA THR A 381 -4.16 18.51 0.61
C THR A 381 -3.27 19.73 0.82
N ASP A 382 -3.58 20.85 0.16
CA ASP A 382 -2.82 22.10 0.32
C ASP A 382 -2.96 22.72 1.73
N ASP A 383 -3.99 22.36 2.48
CA ASP A 383 -4.36 22.95 3.76
C ASP A 383 -4.64 21.94 4.89
N GLY A 384 -4.55 20.63 4.62
CA GLY A 384 -4.85 19.59 5.61
C GLY A 384 -4.73 18.17 5.06
N GLY A 385 -5.68 17.31 5.44
CA GLY A 385 -5.84 15.95 4.93
C GLY A 385 -7.26 15.72 4.40
N ALA A 386 -7.39 14.78 3.48
CA ALA A 386 -8.68 14.30 2.97
C ALA A 386 -8.72 12.77 3.04
N TRP A 387 -9.71 12.23 3.75
CA TRP A 387 -9.97 10.80 3.80
C TRP A 387 -10.30 10.22 2.42
N PHE A 388 -9.76 9.03 2.12
CA PHE A 388 -10.25 8.18 1.04
C PHE A 388 -11.57 7.50 1.43
N THR A 389 -11.69 7.12 2.70
CA THR A 389 -12.88 6.47 3.30
C THR A 389 -13.20 7.09 4.64
N ALA A 390 -14.49 7.29 4.91
CA ALA A 390 -14.92 7.85 6.18
C ALA A 390 -14.62 6.86 7.34
N PRO A 391 -14.01 7.34 8.44
CA PRO A 391 -13.76 6.52 9.63
C PRO A 391 -15.04 5.96 10.25
N SER A 392 -14.89 4.85 10.98
CA SER A 392 -16.00 4.18 11.65
C SER A 392 -16.64 5.07 12.73
N PRO A 393 -17.98 5.28 12.74
CA PRO A 393 -18.65 6.07 13.77
C PRO A 393 -18.64 5.45 15.18
N SER A 394 -18.91 4.14 15.30
CA SER A 394 -18.97 3.43 16.58
C SER A 394 -18.63 1.95 16.46
N ILE A 395 -18.36 1.27 17.58
CA ILE A 395 -18.08 -0.18 17.63
C ILE A 395 -19.23 -1.05 17.08
N GLU A 396 -20.46 -0.51 17.11
CA GLU A 396 -21.65 -1.17 16.57
C GLU A 396 -22.01 -0.69 15.15
N GLN A 397 -21.36 0.37 14.66
CA GLN A 397 -21.57 0.99 13.36
C GLN A 397 -20.22 1.18 12.65
N PRO A 398 -19.68 0.13 12.00
CA PRO A 398 -18.39 0.19 11.30
C PRO A 398 -18.38 1.05 10.02
N PHE A 399 -19.54 1.49 9.51
CA PHE A 399 -19.64 2.28 8.28
C PHE A 399 -20.45 3.57 8.49
N ALA A 400 -19.88 4.71 8.06
CA ALA A 400 -20.46 6.04 8.20
C ALA A 400 -21.65 6.32 7.29
#